data_AF-A0A517DRD7-F1
#
_entry.id   AF-A0A517DRD7-F1
#
_cell.length_a   1.000
_cell.length_b   1.000
_cell.length_c   1.000
_cell.angle_alpha   90.00
_cell.angle_beta   90.00
_cell.angle_gamma   90.00
#
_symmetry.space_group_name_H-M   'P 1'
#
loop_
_entity.id
_entity.type
_entity.pdbx_description
1 polymer ?
#
loop_
_entity_poly.entity_id
_entity_poly.type
_entity_poly.pdbx_seq_one_letter_code
_entity_poly.pdbx_strand_id
1 'polypeptide(L)'
;MKKLRLLLEYQCYPLWIYNEKGEIILNDLPDELKTEVDIQNLIKDIQVTYNSLFIDNKVEFRYKGFDNEAEENEFRDKLTKMVQAIEKNMGNIYKIENSIDF
;
A
#
# COMPACT_ATOMS: atom_id res chain seq x y z
N MET A 1 -20.39 -6.29 3.42
CA MET A 1 -19.47 -5.46 2.61
C MET A 1 -18.07 -6.01 2.72
N LYS A 2 -17.36 -6.19 1.60
CA LYS A 2 -15.94 -6.57 1.59
C LYS A 2 -15.08 -5.50 2.26
N LYS A 3 -13.90 -5.87 2.76
CA LYS A 3 -12.94 -4.94 3.37
C LYS A 3 -11.75 -4.74 2.44
N LEU A 4 -11.31 -3.49 2.30
CA LEU A 4 -10.05 -3.13 1.65
C LEU A 4 -9.11 -2.60 2.74
N ARG A 5 -8.12 -3.41 3.11
CA ARG A 5 -7.13 -3.06 4.11
C ARG A 5 -5.91 -2.44 3.43
N LEU A 6 -5.50 -1.27 3.89
CA LEU A 6 -4.28 -0.60 3.47
C LEU A 6 -3.16 -1.06 4.40
N LEU A 7 -2.18 -1.78 3.87
CA LEU A 7 -1.11 -2.40 4.65
C LEU A 7 0.15 -2.56 3.79
N LEU A 8 1.28 -2.04 4.28
CA LEU A 8 2.57 -2.21 3.64
C LEU A 8 3.18 -3.56 4.06
N GLU A 9 3.56 -4.38 3.09
CA GLU A 9 4.37 -5.58 3.28
C GLU A 9 5.40 -5.69 2.15
N TYR A 10 6.59 -6.21 2.48
CA TYR A 10 7.69 -6.34 1.52
C TYR A 10 7.27 -7.21 0.33
N GLN A 11 7.48 -6.70 -0.89
CA GLN A 11 7.11 -7.32 -2.16
C GLN A 11 5.58 -7.55 -2.38
N CYS A 12 4.73 -6.87 -1.61
CA CYS A 12 3.27 -6.96 -1.75
C CYS A 12 2.66 -5.67 -2.32
N TYR A 13 1.41 -5.76 -2.79
CA TYR A 13 0.56 -4.58 -2.99
C TYR A 13 0.18 -3.97 -1.64
N PRO A 14 0.09 -2.63 -1.52
CA PRO A 14 -0.35 -1.99 -0.29
C PRO A 14 -1.86 -2.14 -0.05
N LEU A 15 -2.55 -2.93 -0.89
CA LEU A 15 -3.99 -3.12 -0.92
C LEU A 15 -4.32 -4.60 -0.72
N TRP A 16 -5.15 -4.88 0.28
CA TRP A 16 -5.54 -6.24 0.63
C TRP A 16 -7.07 -6.34 0.68
N ILE A 17 -7.63 -7.17 -0.19
CA ILE A 17 -9.08 -7.38 -0.29
C ILE A 17 -9.45 -8.57 0.57
N TYR A 18 -10.37 -8.36 1.51
CA TYR A 18 -10.91 -9.40 2.38
C TYR A 18 -12.41 -9.58 2.12
N ASN A 19 -12.87 -10.82 2.22
CA ASN A 19 -14.28 -11.12 2.23
C ASN A 19 -14.93 -10.78 3.59
N GLU A 20 -16.23 -10.96 3.70
CA GLU A 20 -17.01 -10.61 4.91
C GLU A 20 -16.69 -11.50 6.12
N LYS A 21 -16.09 -12.67 5.89
CA LYS A 21 -15.62 -13.59 6.94
C LYS A 21 -14.21 -13.24 7.44
N GLY A 22 -13.56 -12.22 6.86
CA GLY A 22 -12.20 -11.83 7.20
C GLY A 22 -11.12 -12.67 6.52
N GLU A 23 -11.45 -13.43 5.48
CA GLU A 23 -10.48 -14.18 4.68
C GLU A 23 -9.94 -13.32 3.54
N ILE A 24 -8.63 -13.44 3.25
CA ILE A 24 -8.00 -12.73 2.12
C ILE A 24 -8.58 -13.30 0.81
N ILE A 25 -9.08 -12.41 -0.05
CA ILE A 25 -9.45 -12.71 -1.42
C ILE A 25 -8.24 -12.46 -2.34
N LEU A 26 -7.58 -11.31 -2.20
CA LEU A 26 -6.55 -10.84 -3.15
C LEU A 26 -5.62 -9.79 -2.52
N ASN A 27 -4.32 -9.85 -2.85
CA ASN A 27 -3.36 -8.76 -2.64
C ASN A 27 -2.97 -8.16 -3.99
N ASP A 28 -3.81 -7.26 -4.49
CA ASP A 28 -3.63 -6.60 -5.78
C ASP A 28 -4.56 -5.37 -5.84
N LEU A 29 -4.47 -4.63 -6.94
CA LEU A 29 -5.38 -3.57 -7.30
C LEU A 29 -6.81 -4.12 -7.53
N PRO A 30 -7.84 -3.59 -6.84
CA PRO A 30 -9.24 -3.85 -7.16
C PRO A 30 -9.57 -3.46 -8.61
N ASP A 31 -10.52 -4.17 -9.23
CA ASP A 31 -10.93 -3.93 -10.62
C ASP A 31 -11.40 -2.48 -10.84
N GLU A 32 -12.04 -1.89 -9.84
CA GLU A 32 -12.57 -0.54 -9.89
C GLU A 32 -11.48 0.55 -9.98
N LEU A 33 -10.22 0.22 -9.63
CA LEU A 33 -9.08 1.14 -9.73
C LEU A 33 -8.23 0.91 -10.98
N LYS A 34 -8.54 -0.10 -11.82
CA LYS A 34 -7.76 -0.40 -13.04
C LYS A 34 -7.80 0.70 -14.09
N THR A 35 -8.76 1.62 -14.02
CA THR A 35 -8.83 2.81 -14.88
C THR A 35 -8.19 4.04 -14.25
N GLU A 36 -7.92 4.03 -12.94
CA GLU A 36 -7.36 5.15 -12.19
C GLU A 36 -5.82 5.16 -12.27
N VAL A 37 -5.29 5.61 -13.41
CA VAL A 37 -3.85 5.57 -13.73
C VAL A 37 -3.00 6.29 -12.69
N ASP A 38 -3.45 7.45 -12.18
CA ASP A 38 -2.70 8.22 -11.19
C ASP A 38 -2.59 7.48 -9.85
N ILE A 39 -3.65 6.79 -9.43
CA ILE A 39 -3.67 5.97 -8.22
C ILE A 39 -2.75 4.76 -8.40
N GLN A 40 -2.79 4.12 -9.57
CA GLN A 40 -1.90 3.00 -9.89
C GLN A 40 -0.42 3.40 -9.84
N ASN A 41 -0.08 4.54 -10.44
CA ASN A 41 1.29 5.05 -10.42
C ASN A 41 1.74 5.38 -9.00
N LEU A 42 0.88 5.99 -8.19
CA LEU A 42 1.17 6.28 -6.78
C LEU A 42 1.40 4.99 -5.97
N ILE A 43 0.54 3.99 -6.13
CA ILE A 43 0.69 2.68 -5.47
C ILE A 43 2.00 2.02 -5.88
N LYS A 44 2.32 2.01 -7.17
CA LYS A 44 3.56 1.42 -7.69
C LYS A 44 4.79 2.12 -7.12
N ASP A 45 4.78 3.46 -7.06
CA ASP A 45 5.86 4.24 -6.48
C ASP A 45 6.05 3.94 -4.98
N ILE A 46 4.95 3.81 -4.24
CA ILE A 46 4.96 3.40 -2.83
C ILE A 46 5.57 2.01 -2.66
N GLN A 47 5.18 1.04 -3.49
CA GLN A 47 5.74 -0.32 -3.43
C GLN A 47 7.24 -0.33 -3.71
N VAL A 48 7.67 0.35 -4.77
CA VAL A 48 9.09 0.43 -5.15
C VAL A 48 9.89 1.07 -4.02
N THR A 49 9.39 2.17 -3.46
CA THR A 49 10.03 2.87 -2.35
C THR A 49 10.08 1.99 -1.11
N TYR A 50 8.97 1.38 -0.68
CA TYR A 50 8.93 0.52 0.50
C TYR A 50 9.86 -0.69 0.36
N ASN A 51 9.87 -1.35 -0.79
CA ASN A 51 10.77 -2.48 -1.06
C ASN A 51 12.24 -2.06 -1.00
N SER A 52 12.55 -0.84 -1.44
CA SER A 52 13.92 -0.32 -1.38
C SER A 52 14.43 -0.14 0.04
N LEU A 53 13.56 -0.08 1.05
CA LEU A 53 13.93 0.03 2.46
C LEU A 53 14.46 -1.27 3.05
N PHE A 54 14.46 -2.36 2.28
CA PHE A 54 14.95 -3.66 2.69
C PHE A 54 16.17 -4.04 1.88
N ILE A 55 17.14 -4.65 2.56
CA ILE A 55 18.19 -5.42 1.93
C ILE A 55 17.67 -6.86 1.89
N ASP A 56 17.60 -7.41 0.69
CA ASP A 56 17.28 -8.83 0.46
C ASP A 56 18.33 -9.40 -0.51
N ASN A 57 19.26 -10.18 0.03
CA ASN A 57 20.28 -10.86 -0.74
C ASN A 57 20.58 -12.26 -0.17
N LYS A 58 21.52 -13.00 -0.76
CA LYS A 58 21.83 -14.39 -0.35
C LYS A 58 22.41 -14.52 1.07
N VAL A 59 22.79 -13.41 1.71
CA VAL A 59 23.46 -13.36 3.01
C VAL A 59 22.52 -12.86 4.10
N GLU A 60 21.77 -11.79 3.84
CA GLU A 60 20.90 -11.16 4.83
C GLU A 60 19.58 -10.65 4.24
N PHE A 61 18.55 -10.69 5.10
CA PHE A 61 17.32 -9.94 4.94
C PHE A 61 17.18 -8.98 6.12
N ARG A 62 17.21 -7.67 5.87
CA ARG A 62 17.04 -6.66 6.93
C ARG A 62 16.42 -5.36 6.45
N TYR A 63 15.72 -4.68 7.33
CA TYR A 63 15.30 -3.30 7.14
C TYR A 63 16.51 -2.36 7.25
N LYS A 64 16.75 -1.54 6.23
CA LYS A 64 17.78 -0.49 6.23
C LYS A 64 17.22 0.92 6.45
N GLY A 65 15.92 1.13 6.25
CA GLY A 65 15.28 2.45 6.38
C GLY A 65 15.65 3.44 5.28
N PHE A 66 15.26 4.71 5.50
CA PHE A 66 15.60 5.84 4.63
C PHE A 66 16.99 6.38 4.93
N ASP A 67 17.60 7.00 3.91
CA ASP A 67 18.94 7.59 4.06
C ASP A 67 18.86 8.94 4.82
N ASN A 68 17.71 9.63 4.76
CA ASN A 68 17.47 10.87 5.48
C ASN A 68 15.98 11.13 5.75
N GLU A 69 15.72 12.07 6.67
CA GLU A 69 14.37 12.44 7.12
C GLU A 69 13.52 13.08 6.01
N ALA A 70 14.13 13.75 5.03
CA ALA A 70 13.37 14.38 3.95
C ALA A 70 12.73 13.33 3.03
N GLU A 71 13.47 12.27 2.68
CA GLU A 71 12.95 11.13 1.92
C GLU A 71 11.84 10.40 2.68
N GLU A 72 12.02 10.21 3.99
CA GLU A 72 11.00 9.60 4.84
C GLU A 72 9.70 10.43 4.86
N ASN A 73 9.82 11.75 4.99
CA ASN A 73 8.67 12.65 4.96
C ASN A 73 7.98 12.65 3.59
N GLU A 74 8.73 12.63 2.48
CA GLU A 74 8.14 12.51 1.14
C GLU A 74 7.34 11.21 1.00
N PHE A 75 7.86 10.10 1.54
CA PHE A 75 7.14 8.83 1.52
C PHE A 75 5.87 8.87 2.39
N ARG A 76 5.92 9.47 3.58
CA ARG A 76 4.73 9.68 4.44
C ARG A 76 3.65 10.51 3.74
N ASP A 77 4.04 11.53 2.97
CA ASP A 77 3.12 12.32 2.16
C ASP A 77 2.47 11.48 1.04
N LYS A 78 3.24 10.60 0.38
CA LYS A 78 2.71 9.66 -0.62
C LYS A 78 1.70 8.70 0.00
N LEU A 79 2.00 8.14 1.17
CA LEU A 79 1.08 7.27 1.90
C LEU A 79 -0.22 8.00 2.24
N THR A 80 -0.12 9.24 2.74
CA THR A 80 -1.29 10.08 3.05
C THR A 80 -2.14 10.33 1.81
N LYS A 81 -1.52 10.69 0.68
CA LYS A 81 -2.21 10.87 -0.60
C LYS A 81 -2.90 9.60 -1.08
N MET A 82 -2.24 8.45 -0.93
CA MET A 82 -2.81 7.16 -1.29
C MET A 82 -4.05 6.84 -0.44
N VAL A 83 -3.96 6.96 0.88
CA VAL A 83 -5.08 6.71 1.79
C VAL A 83 -6.28 7.58 1.41
N GLN A 84 -6.08 8.88 1.24
CA GLN A 84 -7.14 9.81 0.84
C GLN A 84 -7.75 9.46 -0.52
N ALA A 85 -6.92 9.10 -1.50
CA ALA A 85 -7.40 8.71 -2.82
C ALA A 85 -8.23 7.42 -2.77
N ILE A 86 -7.79 6.42 -1.99
CA ILE A 86 -8.52 5.16 -1.84
C ILE A 86 -9.82 5.38 -1.08
N GLU A 87 -9.83 6.12 0.02
CA GLU A 87 -11.05 6.44 0.77
C GLU A 87 -12.08 7.14 -0.11
N LYS A 88 -11.64 8.13 -0.90
CA LYS A 88 -12.51 8.88 -1.82
C LYS A 88 -13.13 8.00 -2.91
N ASN A 89 -12.34 7.12 -3.53
CA ASN A 89 -12.80 6.35 -4.69
C ASN A 89 -13.49 5.03 -4.29
N MET A 90 -13.10 4.43 -3.16
CA MET A 90 -13.49 3.07 -2.79
C MET A 90 -14.34 3.00 -1.52
N GLY A 91 -14.46 4.09 -0.75
CA GLY A 91 -15.19 4.10 0.53
C GLY A 91 -16.68 3.79 0.44
N ASN A 92 -17.28 3.93 -0.75
CA ASN A 92 -18.68 3.54 -1.00
C ASN A 92 -18.84 2.07 -1.40
N ILE A 93 -17.74 1.37 -1.73
CA ILE A 93 -17.73 0.00 -2.26
C ILE A 93 -17.15 -0.98 -1.21
N TYR A 94 -16.12 -0.53 -0.49
CA TYR A 94 -15.41 -1.32 0.51
C TYR A 94 -15.43 -0.63 1.88
N LYS A 95 -15.38 -1.44 2.94
CA LYS A 95 -14.96 -0.95 4.25
C LYS A 95 -13.46 -0.71 4.20
N ILE A 96 -13.02 0.55 4.26
CA ILE A 96 -11.59 0.88 4.28
C ILE A 96 -11.04 0.68 5.69
N GLU A 97 -9.92 -0.01 5.79
CA GLU A 97 -9.18 -0.21 7.04
C GLU A 97 -7.73 0.22 6.81
N ASN A 98 -7.35 1.39 7.33
CA ASN A 98 -5.97 1.81 7.29
C ASN A 98 -5.17 1.10 8.40
N SER A 99 -4.25 0.22 8.02
CA SER A 99 -3.32 -0.49 8.90
C SER A 99 -1.86 -0.16 8.56
N ILE A 100 -1.63 0.96 7.87
CA ILE A 100 -0.28 1.45 7.61
C ILE A 100 0.25 2.00 8.94
N ASP A 101 1.23 1.30 9.49
CA ASP A 101 2.05 1.75 10.61
C ASP A 101 3.42 2.10 10.02
N PHE A 102 3.54 3.37 9.60
CA PHE A 102 4.75 3.92 9.01
C PHE A 102 4.99 5.28 9.62
#